data_AF-A0A2M7YIA5-F1
#
_entry.id   AF-A0A2M7YIA5-F1
#
_cell.length_a   1.000
_cell.length_b   1.000
_cell.length_c   1.000
_cell.angle_alpha   90.00
_cell.angle_beta   90.00
_cell.angle_gamma   90.00
#
_symmetry.space_group_name_H-M   'P 1'
#
loop_
_entity.id
_entity.type
_entity.pdbx_description
1 polymer ?
#
loop_
_entity_poly.entity_id
_entity_poly.type
_entity_poly.pdbx_seq_one_letter_code
_entity_poly.pdbx_strand_id
1 'polypeptide(L)'
;VGRNQALEHWPQEVDKKPVLGERQKQIISLAENALGDFEWKYGVRAPAPSVYYLTEERWKGLMKYCPGNEENSGFFDVDNNCIFIRLTKKHQNNLDLIDFLDTNLHERLHQQAFRAVQAWGEGLDLVREGLDTVNVRKGKRYFSDFDEGIISYFSGRMTENVVDTNKFLFKKELERDQLRRGSFSGDLEEAIFRMKKNDFAYRFSVDVIRKLIKSLSYLRGGRPQDVEEIEKIFINAEFKGNLLDLGKEVAKLYGKGGLRVLAHLNEKNSGLVQGFLRAKGLATQRRYAEKILPPEEFERYKKLMVESGEEVESEIDQKSWRHKYNTGEHGTKDYRQKNIDDRRFSRL
;
A
#
# COMPACT_ATOMS: atom_id res chain seq x y z
N VAL A 1 12.76 -26.85 0.03
CA VAL A 1 14.24 -26.88 0.13
C VAL A 1 14.74 -25.45 -0.04
N GLY A 2 15.41 -24.90 0.97
CA GLY A 2 16.07 -23.59 0.97
C GLY A 2 15.28 -22.42 1.58
N ARG A 3 14.96 -22.45 2.88
CA ARG A 3 14.54 -21.26 3.66
C ARG A 3 15.11 -21.39 5.07
N ASN A 4 15.62 -20.28 5.61
CA ASN A 4 16.52 -20.13 6.77
C ASN A 4 18.00 -20.41 6.50
N GLN A 5 18.70 -19.43 5.93
CA GLN A 5 20.16 -19.44 5.90
C GLN A 5 20.81 -18.10 6.27
N ALA A 6 20.08 -16.98 6.28
CA ALA A 6 20.72 -15.67 6.38
C ALA A 6 21.49 -15.48 7.70
N LEU A 7 20.88 -15.78 8.85
CA LEU A 7 21.52 -15.72 10.18
C LEU A 7 22.29 -16.99 10.55
N GLU A 8 21.83 -18.17 10.11
CA GLU A 8 22.55 -19.44 10.35
C GLU A 8 23.91 -19.50 9.62
N HIS A 9 24.02 -18.87 8.45
CA HIS A 9 25.25 -18.76 7.66
C HIS A 9 25.89 -17.37 7.78
N TRP A 10 25.33 -16.49 8.61
CA TRP A 10 25.97 -15.23 8.94
C TRP A 10 27.18 -15.54 9.83
N PRO A 11 28.40 -15.16 9.43
CA PRO A 11 29.56 -15.40 10.27
C PRO A 11 29.39 -14.65 11.60
N GLN A 12 29.39 -15.41 12.70
CA GLN A 12 29.40 -14.89 14.08
C GLN A 12 30.60 -13.97 14.35
N GLU A 13 31.60 -13.96 13.47
CA GLU A 13 32.87 -13.22 13.64
C GLU A 13 32.84 -11.72 13.29
N VAL A 14 31.67 -11.07 13.14
CA VAL A 14 31.64 -9.64 12.82
C VAL A 14 30.94 -8.83 13.92
N ASP A 15 31.51 -8.93 15.12
CA ASP A 15 31.05 -8.31 16.36
C ASP A 15 31.28 -6.79 16.44
N LYS A 16 31.86 -6.19 15.38
CA LYS A 16 31.96 -4.73 15.28
C LYS A 16 30.69 -4.17 14.67
N LYS A 17 29.70 -3.83 15.50
CA LYS A 17 28.60 -2.94 15.09
C LYS A 17 29.23 -1.69 14.45
N PRO A 18 28.79 -1.26 13.25
CA PRO A 18 29.31 -0.03 12.68
C PRO A 18 29.04 1.14 13.64
N VAL A 19 30.01 2.03 13.78
CA VAL A 19 29.84 3.24 14.59
C VAL A 19 28.86 4.14 13.88
N LEU A 20 27.64 4.25 14.43
CA LEU A 20 26.64 5.21 13.97
C LEU A 20 27.07 6.62 14.38
N GLY A 21 27.02 7.55 13.44
CA GLY A 21 27.20 8.97 13.72
C GLY A 21 26.01 9.55 14.49
N GLU A 22 26.22 10.70 15.14
CA GLU A 22 25.19 11.34 15.98
C GLU A 22 23.89 11.64 15.24
N ARG A 23 23.98 12.08 13.98
CA ARG A 23 22.78 12.30 13.16
C ARG A 23 22.01 11.01 12.88
N GLN A 24 22.69 9.91 12.63
CA GLN A 24 22.01 8.62 12.39
C GLN A 24 21.28 8.16 13.65
N LYS A 25 21.90 8.30 14.83
CA LYS A 25 21.26 8.02 16.12
C LYS A 25 20.03 8.91 16.34
N GLN A 26 20.14 10.20 16.02
CA GLN A 26 19.03 11.14 16.12
C GLN A 26 17.86 10.73 15.20
N ILE A 27 18.14 10.34 13.96
CA ILE A 27 17.11 9.86 13.02
C ILE A 27 16.46 8.56 13.52
N ILE A 28 17.23 7.64 14.09
CA ILE A 28 16.70 6.40 14.69
C ILE A 28 15.75 6.72 15.84
N SER A 29 16.13 7.64 16.73
CA SER A 29 15.27 8.08 17.83
C SER A 29 13.98 8.72 17.34
N LEU A 30 14.03 9.52 16.26
CA LEU A 30 12.81 10.07 15.65
C LEU A 30 11.91 8.98 15.05
N ALA A 31 12.49 7.97 14.42
CA ALA A 31 11.74 6.83 13.90
C ALA A 31 11.07 6.03 15.04
N GLU A 32 11.78 5.80 16.14
CA GLU A 32 11.26 5.11 17.33
C GLU A 32 10.11 5.89 17.97
N ASN A 33 10.22 7.22 18.09
CA ASN A 33 9.14 8.06 18.61
C ASN A 33 7.89 7.99 17.71
N ALA A 34 8.07 8.12 16.39
CA ALA A 34 6.95 8.05 15.45
C ALA A 34 6.25 6.68 15.49
N LEU A 35 7.01 5.59 15.64
CA LEU A 35 6.45 4.25 15.84
C LEU A 35 5.72 4.15 17.17
N GLY A 36 6.27 4.71 18.25
CA GLY A 36 5.59 4.77 19.54
C GLY A 36 4.23 5.48 19.46
N ASP A 37 4.16 6.61 18.74
CA ASP A 37 2.91 7.32 18.47
C ASP A 37 1.93 6.48 17.64
N PHE A 38 2.43 5.76 16.63
CA PHE A 38 1.63 4.84 15.81
C PHE A 38 1.06 3.68 16.65
N GLU A 39 1.88 3.05 17.49
CA GLU A 39 1.47 1.99 18.41
C GLU A 39 0.40 2.49 19.39
N TRP A 40 0.63 3.66 19.99
CA TRP A 40 -0.31 4.27 20.92
C TRP A 40 -1.64 4.61 20.25
N LYS A 41 -1.59 5.23 19.07
CA LYS A 41 -2.78 5.68 18.34
C LYS A 41 -3.65 4.51 17.87
N TYR A 42 -3.03 3.41 17.43
CA TYR A 42 -3.75 2.32 16.76
C TYR A 42 -3.83 1.01 17.57
N GLY A 43 -3.15 0.93 18.71
CA GLY A 43 -3.14 -0.26 19.57
C GLY A 43 -2.51 -1.47 18.88
N VAL A 44 -1.50 -1.24 18.06
CA VAL A 44 -0.71 -2.28 17.39
C VAL A 44 0.60 -2.42 18.14
N ARG A 45 0.96 -3.63 18.58
CA ARG A 45 2.19 -3.83 19.34
C ARG A 45 2.82 -5.16 18.96
N ALA A 46 4.11 -5.11 18.64
CA ALA A 46 4.91 -6.28 18.34
C ALA A 46 6.17 -6.32 19.23
N PRO A 47 6.77 -7.50 19.46
CA PRO A 47 8.03 -7.60 20.22
C PRO A 47 9.12 -6.82 19.50
N ALA A 48 9.95 -6.08 20.23
CA ALA A 48 11.03 -5.31 19.60
C ALA A 48 11.93 -6.22 18.75
N PRO A 49 12.19 -5.89 17.47
CA PRO A 49 13.12 -6.65 16.65
C PRO A 49 14.56 -6.36 17.04
N SER A 50 15.46 -7.29 16.71
CA SER A 50 16.89 -6.97 16.67
C SER A 50 17.18 -6.19 15.39
N VAL A 51 17.69 -4.96 15.53
CA VAL A 51 18.00 -4.10 14.37
C VAL A 51 19.50 -4.02 14.14
N TYR A 52 19.92 -4.35 12.92
CA TYR A 52 21.30 -4.38 12.47
C TYR A 52 21.53 -3.35 11.37
N TYR A 53 22.35 -2.35 11.68
CA TYR A 53 22.84 -1.41 10.68
C TYR A 53 24.11 -1.99 10.04
N LEU A 54 24.16 -2.09 8.72
CA LEU A 54 25.22 -2.79 7.98
C LEU A 54 25.92 -1.84 7.01
N THR A 55 27.25 -1.88 6.95
CA THR A 55 27.99 -1.20 5.87
C THR A 55 27.66 -1.83 4.51
N GLU A 56 27.91 -1.13 3.40
CA GLU A 56 27.65 -1.67 2.05
C GLU A 56 28.35 -3.01 1.78
N GLU A 57 29.56 -3.19 2.30
CA GLU A 57 30.32 -4.45 2.20
C GLU A 57 29.62 -5.59 2.93
N ARG A 58 29.14 -5.33 4.17
CA ARG A 58 28.41 -6.32 4.96
C ARG A 58 27.04 -6.63 4.36
N TRP A 59 26.36 -5.62 3.82
CA TRP A 59 25.12 -5.80 3.07
C TRP A 59 25.32 -6.75 1.89
N LYS A 60 26.34 -6.53 1.04
CA LYS A 60 26.67 -7.44 -0.06
C LYS A 60 26.98 -8.85 0.41
N GLY A 61 27.60 -9.01 1.58
CA GLY A 61 27.79 -10.30 2.22
C GLY A 61 26.48 -11.01 2.56
N LEU A 62 25.53 -10.29 3.17
CA LEU A 62 24.20 -10.80 3.55
C LEU A 62 23.42 -11.26 2.32
N MET A 63 23.42 -10.42 1.28
CA MET A 63 22.61 -10.64 0.08
C MET A 63 23.00 -11.90 -0.71
N LYS A 64 24.20 -12.46 -0.49
CA LYS A 64 24.57 -13.78 -1.04
C LYS A 64 23.61 -14.90 -0.60
N TYR A 65 22.99 -14.74 0.57
CA TYR A 65 22.03 -15.69 1.15
C TYR A 65 20.58 -15.27 0.95
N CYS A 66 20.34 -14.06 0.41
CA CYS A 66 19.02 -13.48 0.19
C CYS A 66 18.92 -12.87 -1.22
N PRO A 67 19.10 -13.67 -2.30
CA PRO A 67 19.13 -13.16 -3.66
C PRO A 67 17.83 -12.43 -4.03
N GLY A 68 17.95 -11.32 -4.76
CA GLY A 68 16.83 -10.46 -5.17
C GLY A 68 16.58 -9.24 -4.28
N ASN A 69 17.35 -9.06 -3.19
CA ASN A 69 17.25 -7.91 -2.29
C ASN A 69 18.48 -6.98 -2.36
N GLU A 70 19.36 -7.17 -3.35
CA GLU A 70 20.66 -6.50 -3.43
C GLU A 70 20.55 -4.96 -3.49
N GLU A 71 19.50 -4.47 -4.12
CA GLU A 71 19.24 -3.05 -4.34
C GLU A 71 18.44 -2.36 -3.23
N ASN A 72 17.88 -3.15 -2.31
CA ASN A 72 17.07 -2.64 -1.20
C ASN A 72 17.94 -1.88 -0.19
N SER A 73 17.33 -0.91 0.50
CA SER A 73 17.98 -0.22 1.61
C SER A 73 17.67 -0.87 2.97
N GLY A 74 16.64 -1.72 3.03
CA GLY A 74 16.18 -2.43 4.22
C GLY A 74 15.73 -3.86 3.90
N PHE A 75 15.70 -4.69 4.93
CA PHE A 75 15.16 -6.04 4.86
C PHE A 75 14.72 -6.51 6.25
N PHE A 76 13.45 -6.85 6.41
CA PHE A 76 12.93 -7.56 7.58
C PHE A 76 13.01 -9.09 7.39
N ASP A 77 13.88 -9.72 8.16
CA ASP A 77 13.92 -11.17 8.33
C ASP A 77 12.87 -11.59 9.34
N VAL A 78 11.77 -12.06 8.76
CA VAL A 78 10.60 -12.58 9.44
C VAL A 78 10.93 -13.72 10.40
N ASP A 79 11.73 -14.70 9.97
CA ASP A 79 11.93 -15.96 10.70
C ASP A 79 12.75 -15.74 11.98
N ASN A 80 13.61 -14.71 11.99
CA ASN A 80 14.45 -14.36 13.11
C ASN A 80 13.99 -13.09 13.86
N ASN A 81 12.89 -12.45 13.44
CA ASN A 81 12.45 -11.15 13.93
C ASN A 81 13.58 -10.10 13.95
N CYS A 82 14.32 -10.03 12.84
CA CYS A 82 15.51 -9.19 12.69
C CYS A 82 15.32 -8.20 11.54
N ILE A 83 15.73 -6.95 11.72
CA ILE A 83 15.72 -5.93 10.66
C ILE A 83 17.16 -5.61 10.29
N PHE A 84 17.46 -5.63 9.01
CA PHE A 84 18.75 -5.22 8.46
C PHE A 84 18.58 -3.92 7.68
N ILE A 85 19.39 -2.91 8.00
CA ILE A 85 19.35 -1.60 7.35
C ILE A 85 20.72 -1.31 6.74
N ARG A 86 20.74 -1.02 5.44
CA ARG A 86 21.94 -0.69 4.69
C ARG A 86 22.38 0.74 4.98
N LEU A 87 23.59 0.89 5.52
CA LEU A 87 24.29 2.16 5.66
C LEU A 87 25.05 2.45 4.36
N THR A 88 24.49 3.33 3.53
CA THR A 88 25.16 3.82 2.33
C THR A 88 26.18 4.90 2.67
N LYS A 89 27.13 5.14 1.74
CA LYS A 89 28.02 6.32 1.85
C LYS A 89 27.25 7.64 1.94
N LYS A 90 26.05 7.72 1.36
CA LYS A 90 25.20 8.91 1.46
C LYS A 90 24.64 9.10 2.86
N HIS A 91 24.26 8.03 3.57
CA HIS A 91 23.85 8.09 4.97
C HIS A 91 24.99 8.64 5.85
N GLN A 92 26.22 8.18 5.63
CA GLN A 92 27.39 8.67 6.38
C GLN A 92 27.67 10.16 6.11
N ASN A 93 27.44 10.61 4.88
CA ASN A 93 27.61 12.01 4.49
C ASN A 93 26.38 12.89 4.78
N ASN A 94 25.33 12.36 5.41
CA ASN A 94 24.06 13.06 5.68
C ASN A 94 23.39 13.62 4.41
N LEU A 95 23.38 12.82 3.35
CA LEU A 95 22.84 13.19 2.04
C LEU A 95 21.60 12.38 1.64
N ASP A 96 21.17 11.44 2.47
CA ASP A 96 20.02 10.54 2.24
C ASP A 96 19.32 10.17 3.57
N LEU A 97 19.17 11.13 4.48
CA LEU A 97 18.61 10.93 5.82
C LEU A 97 17.09 10.70 5.79
N ILE A 98 16.37 11.27 4.83
CA ILE A 98 14.93 11.00 4.62
C ILE A 98 14.71 9.54 4.20
N ASP A 99 15.48 9.02 3.24
CA ASP A 99 15.41 7.60 2.85
C ASP A 99 15.82 6.67 3.99
N PHE A 100 16.85 7.06 4.76
CA PHE A 100 17.25 6.33 5.96
C PHE A 100 16.13 6.29 7.01
N LEU A 101 15.49 7.42 7.31
CA LEU A 101 14.34 7.51 8.21
C LEU A 101 13.20 6.60 7.73
N ASP A 102 12.84 6.73 6.45
CA ASP A 102 11.75 5.97 5.85
C ASP A 102 12.01 4.46 5.88
N THR A 103 13.21 4.04 5.52
CA THR A 103 13.64 2.62 5.60
C THR A 103 13.51 2.10 7.03
N ASN A 104 13.90 2.90 8.04
CA ASN A 104 13.75 2.50 9.44
C ASN A 104 12.29 2.30 9.84
N LEU A 105 11.39 3.14 9.34
CA LEU A 105 9.95 3.06 9.59
C LEU A 105 9.32 1.89 8.82
N HIS A 106 9.58 1.77 7.52
CA HIS A 106 9.04 0.76 6.61
C HIS A 106 9.30 -0.66 7.12
N GLU A 107 10.56 -1.01 7.41
CA GLU A 107 10.90 -2.36 7.89
C GLU A 107 10.33 -2.65 9.28
N ARG A 108 10.19 -1.63 10.14
CA ARG A 108 9.57 -1.80 11.46
C ARG A 108 8.05 -1.91 11.37
N LEU A 109 7.41 -1.27 10.39
CA LEU A 109 5.99 -1.49 10.09
C LEU A 109 5.75 -2.91 9.56
N HIS A 110 6.62 -3.45 8.69
CA HIS A 110 6.56 -4.88 8.35
C HIS A 110 6.62 -5.77 9.57
N GLN A 111 7.50 -5.44 10.51
CA GLN A 111 7.61 -6.17 11.77
C GLN A 111 6.35 -6.05 12.65
N GLN A 112 5.70 -4.88 12.69
CA GLN A 112 4.43 -4.73 13.40
C GLN A 112 3.30 -5.50 12.71
N ALA A 113 3.26 -5.51 11.38
CA ALA A 113 2.28 -6.24 10.58
C ALA A 113 2.48 -7.76 10.64
N PHE A 114 3.70 -8.22 10.93
CA PHE A 114 4.07 -9.62 10.97
C PHE A 114 3.11 -10.52 11.76
N ARG A 115 2.57 -10.04 12.89
CA ARG A 115 1.63 -10.80 13.73
C ARG A 115 0.25 -11.01 13.12
N ALA A 116 -0.15 -10.17 12.16
CA ALA A 116 -1.35 -10.39 11.37
C ALA A 116 -1.17 -11.48 10.30
N VAL A 117 0.08 -11.91 10.04
CA VAL A 117 0.46 -12.65 8.83
C VAL A 117 1.08 -14.03 9.09
N GLN A 118 1.48 -14.42 10.32
CA GLN A 118 2.16 -15.73 10.51
C GLN A 118 1.54 -16.76 11.47
N ALA A 119 1.37 -17.96 10.89
CA ALA A 119 1.22 -19.28 11.49
C ALA A 119 2.58 -19.98 11.74
N TRP A 120 2.61 -20.89 12.72
CA TRP A 120 3.73 -21.81 12.97
C TRP A 120 3.20 -23.27 12.97
N GLY A 121 3.76 -24.16 12.14
CA GLY A 121 3.53 -25.63 12.18
C GLY A 121 2.69 -26.26 11.05
N GLU A 122 2.68 -27.59 10.99
CA GLU A 122 2.03 -28.44 9.95
C GLU A 122 0.48 -28.37 9.92
N GLY A 123 -0.13 -27.55 10.78
CA GLY A 123 -1.56 -27.23 10.76
C GLY A 123 -1.75 -25.74 10.50
N LEU A 124 -2.21 -25.40 9.29
CA LEU A 124 -2.65 -24.06 8.93
C LEU A 124 -3.93 -23.73 9.70
N ASP A 125 -3.94 -22.67 10.51
CA ASP A 125 -5.10 -21.78 10.67
C ASP A 125 -4.68 -20.47 11.34
N LEU A 126 -4.16 -19.52 10.55
CA LEU A 126 -4.36 -18.10 10.80
C LEU A 126 -4.97 -17.51 9.54
N VAL A 127 -6.30 -17.50 9.57
CA VAL A 127 -7.16 -16.86 8.58
C VAL A 127 -7.05 -15.37 8.89
N ARG A 128 -6.50 -14.53 7.98
CA ARG A 128 -6.87 -13.09 8.05
C ARG A 128 -8.40 -13.08 8.07
N GLU A 129 -9.00 -12.53 9.12
CA GLU A 129 -10.45 -12.61 9.29
C GLU A 129 -11.11 -12.11 8.00
N GLY A 130 -11.90 -12.98 7.34
CA GLY A 130 -12.47 -12.71 6.02
C GLY A 130 -11.74 -13.32 4.80
N LEU A 131 -10.74 -14.18 4.99
CA LEU A 131 -9.96 -14.80 3.90
C LEU A 131 -9.95 -16.33 4.03
N ASP A 132 -10.85 -17.03 3.31
CA ASP A 132 -10.96 -18.50 3.39
C ASP A 132 -9.62 -19.24 3.16
N THR A 133 -9.17 -20.00 4.16
CA THR A 133 -7.87 -20.73 4.19
C THR A 133 -7.73 -21.81 3.11
N VAL A 134 -8.84 -22.29 2.55
CA VAL A 134 -8.87 -23.22 1.42
C VAL A 134 -8.16 -22.64 0.18
N ASN A 135 -8.01 -21.31 0.10
CA ASN A 135 -7.46 -20.60 -1.07
C ASN A 135 -5.95 -20.35 -1.02
N VAL A 136 -5.28 -20.60 0.12
CA VAL A 136 -3.84 -20.33 0.30
C VAL A 136 -2.96 -21.52 -0.15
N ARG A 137 -3.57 -22.67 -0.48
CA ARG A 137 -2.92 -23.98 -0.68
C ARG A 137 -1.91 -24.12 -1.84
N LYS A 138 -1.56 -23.08 -2.59
CA LYS A 138 -0.65 -23.18 -3.76
C LYS A 138 0.56 -22.24 -3.75
N GLY A 139 1.03 -21.81 -2.59
CA GLY A 139 2.25 -20.98 -2.50
C GLY A 139 2.16 -19.62 -3.21
N LYS A 140 0.95 -19.20 -3.62
CA LYS A 140 0.68 -17.86 -4.13
C LYS A 140 0.55 -16.93 -2.91
N ARG A 141 1.45 -15.94 -2.81
CA ARG A 141 1.28 -14.83 -1.86
C ARG A 141 0.18 -13.91 -2.39
N TYR A 142 -1.06 -14.15 -1.94
CA TYR A 142 -2.14 -13.18 -2.13
C TYR A 142 -1.78 -11.90 -1.37
N PHE A 143 -2.14 -10.74 -1.93
CA PHE A 143 -1.93 -9.41 -1.33
C PHE A 143 -0.48 -8.92 -1.22
N SER A 144 0.55 -9.63 -1.70
CA SER A 144 1.96 -9.20 -1.52
C SER A 144 2.20 -7.71 -1.82
N ASP A 145 1.97 -7.27 -3.06
CA ASP A 145 2.25 -5.87 -3.42
C ASP A 145 1.17 -4.90 -2.91
N PHE A 146 0.01 -5.41 -2.47
CA PHE A 146 -1.03 -4.61 -1.82
C PHE A 146 -0.65 -4.28 -0.38
N ASP A 147 -0.17 -5.28 0.36
CA ASP A 147 0.33 -5.16 1.73
C ASP A 147 1.57 -4.27 1.75
N GLU A 148 2.54 -4.49 0.84
CA GLU A 148 3.68 -3.57 0.64
C GLU A 148 3.20 -2.13 0.37
N GLY A 149 2.16 -1.97 -0.46
CA GLY A 149 1.56 -0.66 -0.72
C GLY A 149 0.98 0.01 0.53
N ILE A 150 0.40 -0.77 1.45
CA ILE A 150 -0.12 -0.26 2.73
C ILE A 150 1.04 0.16 3.64
N ILE A 151 2.06 -0.68 3.76
CA ILE A 151 3.25 -0.40 4.57
C ILE A 151 3.95 0.86 4.06
N SER A 152 4.22 0.94 2.74
CA SER A 152 4.82 2.13 2.09
C SER A 152 3.95 3.38 2.23
N TYR A 153 2.62 3.25 2.19
CA TYR A 153 1.74 4.40 2.41
C TYR A 153 1.90 4.96 3.83
N PHE A 154 1.88 4.10 4.85
CA PHE A 154 1.99 4.54 6.24
C PHE A 154 3.40 4.99 6.63
N SER A 155 4.47 4.30 6.19
CA SER A 155 5.86 4.79 6.35
C SER A 155 6.03 6.14 5.64
N GLY A 156 5.47 6.24 4.43
CA GLY A 156 5.10 7.45 3.70
C GLY A 156 4.77 8.64 4.58
N ARG A 157 3.58 8.55 5.18
CA ARG A 157 2.93 9.55 6.03
C ARG A 157 3.71 9.83 7.31
N MET A 158 4.28 8.79 7.94
CA MET A 158 5.08 8.95 9.15
C MET A 158 6.36 9.74 8.88
N THR A 159 7.07 9.41 7.79
CA THR A 159 8.25 10.15 7.34
C THR A 159 7.89 11.61 7.06
N GLU A 160 6.78 11.87 6.37
CA GLU A 160 6.28 13.22 6.12
C GLU A 160 6.11 14.02 7.42
N ASN A 161 5.39 13.46 8.39
CA ASN A 161 5.13 14.12 9.67
C ASN A 161 6.43 14.40 10.47
N VAL A 162 7.35 13.44 10.50
CA VAL A 162 8.64 13.61 11.18
C VAL A 162 9.47 14.70 10.52
N VAL A 163 9.55 14.72 9.18
CA VAL A 163 10.29 15.73 8.43
C VAL A 163 9.65 17.10 8.60
N ASP A 164 8.31 17.19 8.56
CA ASP A 164 7.58 18.44 8.72
C ASP A 164 7.80 19.07 10.11
N THR A 165 7.77 18.23 11.15
CA THR A 165 8.00 18.65 12.55
C THR A 165 9.48 18.99 12.80
N ASN A 166 10.40 18.36 12.08
CA ASN A 166 11.85 18.50 12.27
C ASN A 166 12.54 19.16 11.06
N LYS A 167 11.88 20.07 10.36
CA LYS A 167 12.38 20.69 9.10
C LYS A 167 13.82 21.17 9.16
N PHE A 168 14.25 21.74 10.29
CA PHE A 168 15.63 22.22 10.45
C PHE A 168 16.68 21.11 10.36
N LEU A 169 16.36 19.90 10.81
CA LEU A 169 17.25 18.74 10.72
C LEU A 169 17.44 18.28 9.28
N PHE A 170 16.38 18.34 8.48
CA PHE A 170 16.36 17.89 7.08
C PHE A 170 16.60 19.02 6.06
N LYS A 171 16.75 20.26 6.52
CA LYS A 171 16.83 21.47 5.70
C LYS A 171 17.79 21.35 4.53
N LYS A 172 19.02 20.86 4.78
CA LYS A 172 20.04 20.71 3.72
C LYS A 172 19.59 19.75 2.61
N GLU A 173 18.86 18.70 2.95
CA GLU A 173 18.39 17.69 2.01
C GLU A 173 17.23 18.25 1.16
N LEU A 174 16.29 18.93 1.83
CA LEU A 174 15.18 19.65 1.20
C LEU A 174 15.68 20.75 0.23
N GLU A 175 16.67 21.56 0.67
CA GLU A 175 17.31 22.60 -0.16
C GLU A 175 18.06 21.99 -1.35
N ARG A 176 18.67 20.81 -1.18
CA ARG A 176 19.40 20.15 -2.27
C ARG A 176 18.46 19.60 -3.34
N ASP A 177 17.28 19.10 -2.96
CA ASP A 177 16.23 18.73 -3.91
C ASP A 177 15.71 19.96 -4.65
N GLN A 178 15.47 21.07 -3.93
CA GLN A 178 15.08 22.37 -4.51
C GLN A 178 16.09 22.87 -5.56
N LEU A 179 17.38 22.89 -5.22
CA LEU A 179 18.45 23.38 -6.09
C LEU A 179 18.61 22.55 -7.37
N ARG A 180 18.34 21.24 -7.32
CA ARG A 180 18.39 20.37 -8.50
C ARG A 180 17.30 20.71 -9.52
N ARG A 181 16.20 21.37 -9.14
CA ARG A 181 14.97 21.43 -9.96
C ARG A 181 14.42 22.83 -10.23
N GLY A 182 15.04 23.89 -9.70
CA GLY A 182 14.81 25.26 -10.15
C GLY A 182 13.57 25.97 -9.61
N SER A 183 12.66 25.31 -8.89
CA SER A 183 11.70 25.93 -7.95
C SER A 183 10.96 24.87 -7.14
N PHE A 184 10.51 25.20 -5.92
CA PHE A 184 9.61 24.36 -5.13
C PHE A 184 8.17 24.71 -5.49
N SER A 185 7.66 24.20 -6.61
CA SER A 185 6.22 24.29 -6.89
C SER A 185 5.49 23.12 -6.21
N GLY A 186 5.28 23.27 -4.91
CA GLY A 186 4.19 22.62 -4.18
C GLY A 186 4.46 21.20 -3.64
N ASP A 187 3.97 21.02 -2.41
CA ASP A 187 3.78 19.79 -1.65
C ASP A 187 5.03 19.09 -1.09
N LEU A 188 5.19 19.18 0.24
CA LEU A 188 6.24 18.49 0.99
C LEU A 188 6.10 16.98 0.86
N GLU A 189 4.87 16.46 0.79
CA GLU A 189 4.58 15.04 0.58
C GLU A 189 5.25 14.54 -0.70
N GLU A 190 5.04 15.26 -1.79
CA GLU A 190 5.58 14.92 -3.11
C GLU A 190 7.10 15.12 -3.19
N ALA A 191 7.68 16.07 -2.46
CA ALA A 191 9.13 16.18 -2.34
C ALA A 191 9.74 14.97 -1.62
N ILE A 192 9.18 14.60 -0.47
CA ILE A 192 9.60 13.46 0.34
C ILE A 192 9.46 12.16 -0.45
N PHE A 193 8.31 11.96 -1.12
CA PHE A 193 8.05 10.79 -1.94
C PHE A 193 9.11 10.59 -3.04
N ARG A 194 9.62 11.67 -3.63
CA ARG A 194 10.67 11.61 -4.66
C ARG A 194 12.07 11.34 -4.11
N MET A 195 12.32 11.69 -2.85
CA MET A 195 13.62 11.49 -2.21
C MET A 195 13.82 10.05 -1.72
N LYS A 196 12.76 9.27 -1.60
CA LYS A 196 12.79 7.86 -1.18
C LYS A 196 13.14 6.93 -2.34
N LYS A 197 14.09 6.02 -2.11
CA LYS A 197 14.50 4.99 -3.08
C LYS A 197 13.56 3.78 -3.05
N ASN A 198 13.11 3.37 -1.86
CA ASN A 198 12.23 2.20 -1.68
C ASN A 198 10.86 2.38 -2.34
N ASP A 199 10.31 3.59 -2.26
CA ASP A 199 9.03 3.90 -2.92
C ASP A 199 9.12 3.78 -4.45
N PHE A 200 10.29 3.79 -5.09
CA PHE A 200 10.35 3.60 -6.54
C PHE A 200 9.90 2.19 -6.97
N ALA A 201 10.16 1.18 -6.14
CA ALA A 201 9.71 -0.20 -6.38
C ALA A 201 8.19 -0.35 -6.17
N TYR A 202 7.62 0.36 -5.18
CA TYR A 202 6.22 0.21 -4.78
C TYR A 202 5.32 1.41 -5.09
N ARG A 203 5.81 2.40 -5.83
CA ARG A 203 5.08 3.65 -6.16
C ARG A 203 3.71 3.36 -6.73
N PHE A 204 3.62 2.37 -7.61
CA PHE A 204 2.36 2.00 -8.22
C PHE A 204 1.36 1.44 -7.20
N SER A 205 1.84 0.68 -6.21
CA SER A 205 1.03 0.17 -5.12
C SER A 205 0.58 1.29 -4.18
N VAL A 206 1.48 2.18 -3.77
CA VAL A 206 1.14 3.36 -2.97
C VAL A 206 0.08 4.21 -3.66
N ASP A 207 0.20 4.44 -4.97
CA ASP A 207 -0.79 5.18 -5.75
C ASP A 207 -2.16 4.51 -5.79
N VAL A 208 -2.20 3.17 -5.81
CA VAL A 208 -3.44 2.38 -5.73
C VAL A 208 -4.05 2.53 -4.33
N ILE A 209 -3.27 2.38 -3.27
CA ILE A 209 -3.73 2.54 -1.88
C ILE A 209 -4.24 3.95 -1.63
N ARG A 210 -3.48 4.99 -2.01
CA ARG A 210 -3.89 6.40 -1.87
C ARG A 210 -5.20 6.69 -2.60
N LYS A 211 -5.37 6.19 -3.84
CA LYS A 211 -6.62 6.34 -4.59
C LYS A 211 -7.77 5.62 -3.91
N LEU A 212 -7.54 4.40 -3.41
CA LEU A 212 -8.56 3.62 -2.73
C LEU A 212 -9.02 4.30 -1.43
N ILE A 213 -8.10 4.76 -0.58
CA ILE A 213 -8.40 5.52 0.64
C ILE A 213 -9.25 6.76 0.29
N LYS A 214 -8.83 7.52 -0.73
CA LYS A 214 -9.54 8.72 -1.18
C LYS A 214 -10.95 8.40 -1.71
N SER A 215 -11.10 7.34 -2.50
CA SER A 215 -12.41 6.94 -3.03
C SER A 215 -13.35 6.49 -1.91
N LEU A 216 -12.85 5.74 -0.93
CA LEU A 216 -13.62 5.29 0.22
C LEU A 216 -14.00 6.45 1.15
N SER A 217 -13.10 7.41 1.37
CA SER A 217 -13.41 8.58 2.19
C SER A 217 -14.46 9.47 1.53
N TYR A 218 -14.46 9.61 0.19
CA TYR A 218 -15.51 10.34 -0.52
C TYR A 218 -16.90 9.73 -0.37
N LEU A 219 -17.03 8.40 -0.24
CA LEU A 219 -18.33 7.79 0.07
C LEU A 219 -18.90 8.27 1.42
N ARG A 220 -18.04 8.71 2.34
CA ARG A 220 -18.41 9.23 3.66
C ARG A 220 -18.52 10.76 3.71
N GLY A 221 -18.37 11.44 2.56
CA GLY A 221 -18.42 12.90 2.45
C GLY A 221 -17.06 13.56 2.23
N GLY A 222 -15.96 12.81 2.29
CA GLY A 222 -14.62 13.28 1.91
C GLY A 222 -14.00 14.29 2.87
N ARG A 223 -14.42 14.31 4.13
CA ARG A 223 -13.86 15.19 5.16
C ARG A 223 -12.59 14.57 5.75
N PRO A 224 -11.69 15.35 6.37
CA PRO A 224 -10.44 14.84 6.93
C PRO A 224 -10.63 13.65 7.91
N GLN A 225 -11.63 13.72 8.79
CA GLN A 225 -11.95 12.61 9.70
C GLN A 225 -12.36 11.33 8.97
N ASP A 226 -12.98 11.45 7.80
CA ASP A 226 -13.39 10.29 7.01
C ASP A 226 -12.15 9.59 6.44
N VAL A 227 -11.07 10.32 6.11
CA VAL A 227 -9.79 9.74 5.70
C VAL A 227 -9.15 8.99 6.85
N GLU A 228 -9.08 9.59 8.04
CA GLU A 228 -8.51 8.93 9.23
C GLU A 228 -9.27 7.65 9.62
N GLU A 229 -10.60 7.66 9.49
CA GLU A 229 -11.42 6.47 9.73
C GLU A 229 -11.15 5.37 8.72
N ILE A 230 -11.01 5.71 7.43
CA ILE A 230 -10.64 4.73 6.40
C ILE A 230 -9.22 4.22 6.63
N GLU A 231 -8.25 5.07 6.95
CA GLU A 231 -6.88 4.66 7.30
C GLU A 231 -6.88 3.65 8.45
N LYS A 232 -7.70 3.85 9.50
CA LYS A 232 -7.85 2.88 10.60
C LYS A 232 -8.33 1.51 10.12
N ILE A 233 -9.18 1.44 9.09
CA ILE A 233 -9.64 0.17 8.50
C ILE A 233 -8.48 -0.54 7.81
N PHE A 234 -7.64 0.19 7.05
CA PHE A 234 -6.43 -0.37 6.45
C PHE A 234 -5.43 -0.86 7.52
N ILE A 235 -5.28 -0.10 8.61
CA ILE A 235 -4.40 -0.50 9.71
C ILE A 235 -4.91 -1.78 10.39
N ASN A 236 -6.22 -1.88 10.66
CA ASN A 236 -6.79 -3.09 11.23
C ASN A 236 -6.65 -4.29 10.29
N ALA A 237 -6.80 -4.07 8.98
CA ALA A 237 -6.58 -5.09 7.97
C ALA A 237 -5.15 -5.62 7.97
N GLU A 238 -4.18 -4.72 7.90
CA GLU A 238 -2.78 -5.11 7.71
C GLU A 238 -2.08 -5.50 9.01
N PHE A 239 -2.31 -4.75 10.09
CA PHE A 239 -1.56 -4.92 11.34
C PHE A 239 -2.30 -5.77 12.39
N LYS A 240 -3.61 -5.98 12.21
CA LYS A 240 -4.42 -6.85 13.09
C LYS A 240 -5.04 -8.04 12.36
N GLY A 241 -4.83 -8.14 11.05
CA GLY A 241 -5.29 -9.27 10.23
C GLY A 241 -6.79 -9.31 10.00
N ASN A 242 -7.52 -8.20 10.25
CA ASN A 242 -8.97 -8.16 10.04
C ASN A 242 -9.31 -7.51 8.69
N LEU A 243 -9.42 -8.34 7.65
CA LEU A 243 -9.76 -7.89 6.30
C LEU A 243 -11.25 -7.70 6.06
N LEU A 244 -12.13 -8.19 6.95
CA LEU A 244 -13.58 -8.14 6.73
C LEU A 244 -14.07 -6.71 6.52
N ASP A 245 -13.67 -5.79 7.39
CA ASP A 245 -14.15 -4.40 7.31
C ASP A 245 -13.61 -3.69 6.07
N LEU A 246 -12.34 -3.94 5.72
CA LEU A 246 -11.78 -3.46 4.45
C LEU A 246 -12.55 -4.03 3.26
N GLY A 247 -12.86 -5.32 3.27
CA GLY A 247 -13.63 -6.00 2.23
C GLY A 247 -15.04 -5.42 2.07
N LYS A 248 -15.73 -5.12 3.19
CA LYS A 248 -17.05 -4.47 3.18
C LYS A 248 -16.99 -3.06 2.58
N GLU A 249 -16.01 -2.25 2.98
CA GLU A 249 -15.85 -0.90 2.44
C GLU A 249 -15.54 -0.94 0.94
N VAL A 250 -14.62 -1.81 0.51
CA VAL A 250 -14.28 -2.00 -0.91
C VAL A 250 -15.49 -2.47 -1.72
N ALA A 251 -16.32 -3.36 -1.16
CA ALA A 251 -17.50 -3.87 -1.84
C ALA A 251 -18.54 -2.78 -2.14
N LYS A 252 -18.65 -1.73 -1.30
CA LYS A 252 -19.54 -0.59 -1.57
C LYS A 252 -19.21 0.16 -2.86
N LEU A 253 -17.94 0.13 -3.29
CA LEU A 253 -17.48 0.81 -4.51
C LEU A 253 -17.38 -0.10 -5.73
N TYR A 254 -16.94 -1.34 -5.50
CA TYR A 254 -16.46 -2.22 -6.56
C TYR A 254 -17.17 -3.58 -6.59
N GLY A 255 -18.23 -3.73 -5.80
CA GLY A 255 -19.00 -4.95 -5.68
C GLY A 255 -18.33 -6.05 -4.86
N LYS A 256 -19.09 -7.11 -4.55
CA LYS A 256 -18.57 -8.27 -3.83
C LYS A 256 -17.45 -8.92 -4.64
N GLY A 257 -16.27 -9.02 -4.03
CA GLY A 257 -15.06 -9.55 -4.68
C GLY A 257 -14.10 -8.50 -5.23
N GLY A 258 -14.42 -7.19 -5.15
CA GLY A 258 -13.48 -6.12 -5.53
C GLY A 258 -12.14 -6.20 -4.79
N LEU A 259 -12.15 -6.58 -3.50
CA LEU A 259 -10.91 -6.79 -2.74
C LEU A 259 -10.05 -7.92 -3.31
N ARG A 260 -10.64 -8.95 -3.94
CA ARG A 260 -9.88 -10.02 -4.62
C ARG A 260 -9.15 -9.49 -5.85
N VAL A 261 -9.73 -8.56 -6.59
CA VAL A 261 -9.07 -7.89 -7.72
C VAL A 261 -7.85 -7.13 -7.21
N LEU A 262 -8.01 -6.38 -6.11
CA LEU A 262 -6.92 -5.64 -5.47
C LEU A 262 -5.83 -6.54 -4.90
N ALA A 263 -6.18 -7.72 -4.39
CA ALA A 263 -5.25 -8.73 -3.87
C ALA A 263 -4.25 -9.24 -4.92
N HIS A 264 -4.57 -9.09 -6.21
CA HIS A 264 -3.73 -9.49 -7.33
C HIS A 264 -2.89 -8.34 -7.88
N LEU A 265 -2.93 -7.17 -7.25
CA LEU A 265 -2.05 -6.06 -7.59
C LEU A 265 -0.60 -6.55 -7.66
N ASN A 266 0.07 -6.16 -8.75
CA ASN A 266 1.51 -6.22 -8.89
C ASN A 266 2.00 -5.17 -9.88
N GLU A 267 3.32 -5.01 -9.98
CA GLU A 267 3.94 -4.06 -10.91
C GLU A 267 3.38 -4.19 -12.34
N LYS A 268 3.25 -5.43 -12.86
CA LYS A 268 2.84 -5.72 -14.25
C LYS A 268 1.39 -5.36 -14.53
N ASN A 269 0.50 -5.48 -13.55
CA ASN A 269 -0.93 -5.24 -13.74
C ASN A 269 -1.44 -3.97 -13.04
N SER A 270 -0.55 -3.18 -12.42
CA SER A 270 -0.90 -1.94 -11.72
C SER A 270 -1.76 -0.98 -12.55
N GLY A 271 -1.45 -0.82 -13.84
CA GLY A 271 -2.25 -0.01 -14.78
C GLY A 271 -3.68 -0.54 -14.97
N LEU A 272 -3.86 -1.87 -14.99
CA LEU A 272 -5.18 -2.50 -15.06
C LEU A 272 -5.96 -2.31 -13.76
N VAL A 273 -5.31 -2.46 -12.60
CA VAL A 273 -5.92 -2.21 -11.29
C VAL A 273 -6.35 -0.74 -11.17
N GLN A 274 -5.53 0.21 -11.62
CA GLN A 274 -5.94 1.60 -11.67
C GLN A 274 -7.11 1.84 -12.63
N GLY A 275 -7.17 1.12 -13.76
CA GLY A 275 -8.32 1.13 -14.66
C GLY A 275 -9.60 0.61 -13.99
N PHE A 276 -9.49 -0.49 -13.23
CA PHE A 276 -10.57 -1.03 -12.41
C PHE A 276 -11.09 0.00 -11.41
N LEU A 277 -10.21 0.66 -10.65
CA LEU A 277 -10.60 1.68 -9.66
C LEU A 277 -11.30 2.91 -10.26
N ARG A 278 -11.01 3.23 -11.52
CA ARG A 278 -11.61 4.39 -12.24
C ARG A 278 -12.87 4.04 -13.04
N ALA A 279 -13.20 2.76 -13.16
CA ALA A 279 -14.31 2.32 -13.98
C ALA A 279 -15.65 2.76 -13.35
N LYS A 280 -16.46 3.46 -14.14
CA LYS A 280 -17.75 4.05 -13.71
C LYS A 280 -18.94 3.07 -13.73
N GLY A 281 -18.73 1.81 -14.09
CA GLY A 281 -19.82 0.84 -14.21
C GLY A 281 -19.33 -0.60 -14.12
N LEU A 282 -20.22 -1.47 -13.64
CA LEU A 282 -19.95 -2.87 -13.32
C LEU A 282 -19.44 -3.67 -14.53
N ALA A 283 -19.98 -3.40 -15.73
CA ALA A 283 -19.52 -4.05 -16.96
C ALA A 283 -18.03 -3.77 -17.26
N THR A 284 -17.61 -2.51 -17.13
CA THR A 284 -16.21 -2.11 -17.34
C THR A 284 -15.32 -2.64 -16.21
N GLN A 285 -15.78 -2.59 -14.96
CA GLN A 285 -15.07 -3.19 -13.82
C GLN A 285 -14.85 -4.70 -14.04
N ARG A 286 -15.87 -5.43 -14.48
CA ARG A 286 -15.78 -6.86 -14.80
C ARG A 286 -14.77 -7.16 -15.90
N ARG A 287 -14.71 -6.35 -16.95
CA ARG A 287 -13.69 -6.49 -18.03
C ARG A 287 -12.26 -6.27 -17.52
N TYR A 288 -12.06 -5.39 -16.55
CA TYR A 288 -10.75 -5.26 -15.90
C TYR A 288 -10.46 -6.46 -14.98
N ALA A 289 -11.44 -6.89 -14.19
CA ALA A 289 -11.30 -8.05 -13.32
C ALA A 289 -10.93 -9.32 -14.09
N GLU A 290 -11.51 -9.54 -15.27
CA GLU A 290 -11.18 -10.67 -16.18
C GLU A 290 -9.71 -10.66 -16.62
N LYS A 291 -9.12 -9.48 -16.81
CA LYS A 291 -7.72 -9.32 -17.22
C LYS A 291 -6.73 -9.43 -16.06
N ILE A 292 -7.18 -9.13 -14.84
CA ILE A 292 -6.34 -9.09 -13.64
C ILE A 292 -6.33 -10.46 -12.96
N LEU A 293 -7.49 -11.10 -12.85
CA LEU A 293 -7.68 -12.33 -12.11
C LEU A 293 -7.33 -13.55 -12.97
N PRO A 294 -6.68 -14.57 -12.39
CA PRO A 294 -6.63 -15.91 -12.99
C PRO A 294 -8.04 -16.43 -13.29
N PRO A 295 -8.25 -17.27 -14.33
CA PRO A 295 -9.59 -17.73 -14.73
C PRO A 295 -10.44 -18.29 -13.59
N GLU A 296 -9.83 -19.12 -12.74
CA GLU A 296 -10.45 -19.71 -11.54
C GLU A 296 -10.91 -18.66 -10.50
N GLU A 297 -10.16 -17.58 -10.32
CA GLU A 297 -10.55 -16.47 -9.43
C GLU A 297 -11.57 -15.54 -10.09
N PHE A 298 -11.54 -15.39 -11.41
CA PHE A 298 -12.55 -14.62 -12.14
C PHE A 298 -13.93 -15.30 -12.09
N GLU A 299 -14.01 -16.63 -12.21
CA GLU A 299 -15.27 -17.36 -12.02
C GLU A 299 -15.86 -17.12 -10.63
N ARG A 300 -15.02 -17.13 -9.59
CA ARG A 300 -15.43 -16.83 -8.21
C ARG A 300 -15.91 -15.39 -8.06
N TYR A 301 -15.18 -14.44 -8.64
CA TYR A 301 -15.60 -13.04 -8.68
C TYR A 301 -16.99 -12.89 -9.32
N LYS A 302 -17.23 -13.53 -10.46
CA LYS A 302 -18.56 -13.51 -11.11
C LYS A 302 -19.66 -14.09 -10.22
N LYS A 303 -19.40 -15.22 -9.56
CA LYS A 303 -20.36 -15.84 -8.64
C LYS A 303 -20.74 -14.90 -7.50
N LEU A 304 -19.76 -14.23 -6.89
CA LEU A 304 -19.99 -13.27 -5.80
C LEU A 304 -20.84 -12.07 -6.25
N MET A 305 -20.60 -11.55 -7.46
CA MET A 305 -21.39 -10.46 -8.05
C MET A 305 -22.86 -10.88 -8.30
N VAL A 306 -23.09 -12.13 -8.72
CA VAL A 306 -24.46 -12.66 -8.88
C VAL A 306 -25.14 -12.82 -7.53
N GLU A 307 -24.44 -13.35 -6.53
CA GLU A 307 -24.95 -13.54 -5.16
C GLU A 307 -25.21 -12.22 -4.40
N SER A 308 -24.63 -11.09 -4.83
CA SER A 308 -24.96 -9.75 -4.33
C SER A 308 -26.15 -9.11 -5.04
N GLY A 309 -26.70 -9.72 -6.09
CA GLY A 309 -27.66 -9.05 -6.97
C GLY A 309 -27.03 -7.93 -7.80
N GLU A 310 -25.69 -7.89 -7.89
CA GLU A 310 -24.93 -6.97 -8.73
C GLU A 310 -24.83 -7.57 -10.14
N GLU A 311 -25.99 -7.80 -10.77
CA GLU A 311 -26.02 -8.29 -12.14
C GLU A 311 -25.54 -7.22 -13.11
N VAL A 312 -24.65 -7.63 -14.01
CA VAL A 312 -24.32 -6.85 -15.19
C VAL A 312 -25.53 -6.93 -16.10
N GLU A 313 -26.25 -5.83 -16.32
CA GLU A 313 -27.20 -5.72 -17.42
C GLU A 313 -26.56 -6.35 -18.66
N SER A 314 -27.16 -7.45 -19.12
CA SER A 314 -26.55 -8.33 -20.11
C SER A 314 -26.09 -7.55 -21.35
N GLU A 315 -24.98 -7.95 -21.98
CA GLU A 315 -24.51 -7.37 -23.26
C GLU A 315 -25.58 -7.42 -24.38
N ILE A 316 -26.66 -8.16 -24.18
CA ILE A 316 -27.83 -8.22 -25.05
C ILE A 316 -28.57 -6.88 -25.09
N ASP A 317 -28.58 -6.11 -23.99
CA ASP A 317 -29.28 -4.81 -23.97
C ASP A 317 -28.47 -3.66 -24.58
N GLN A 318 -27.14 -3.77 -24.65
CA GLN A 318 -26.33 -2.82 -25.42
C GLN A 318 -26.48 -2.99 -26.93
N LYS A 319 -26.79 -4.21 -27.41
CA LYS A 319 -27.17 -4.43 -28.82
C LYS A 319 -28.57 -3.87 -29.11
N SER A 320 -29.51 -3.98 -28.16
CA SER A 320 -30.85 -3.39 -28.30
C SER A 320 -30.78 -1.84 -28.35
N TRP A 321 -29.91 -1.23 -27.53
CA TRP A 321 -29.63 0.21 -27.55
C TRP A 321 -28.92 0.68 -28.82
N ARG A 322 -27.91 -0.05 -29.31
CA ARG A 322 -27.23 0.27 -30.59
C ARG A 322 -28.12 0.06 -31.81
N HIS A 323 -29.07 -0.88 -31.76
CA HIS A 323 -30.04 -1.05 -32.85
C HIS A 323 -31.05 0.10 -32.87
N LYS A 324 -31.63 0.47 -31.72
CA LYS A 324 -32.56 1.62 -31.62
C LYS A 324 -31.93 2.97 -31.99
N TYR A 325 -30.65 3.18 -31.73
CA TYR A 325 -29.94 4.41 -32.15
C TYR A 325 -29.55 4.43 -33.64
N ASN A 326 -29.37 3.27 -34.27
CA ASN A 326 -29.00 3.18 -35.69
C ASN A 326 -30.18 3.02 -36.65
N THR A 327 -31.38 2.65 -36.16
CA THR A 327 -32.59 2.51 -37.00
C THR A 327 -33.46 3.76 -37.05
N GLY A 328 -33.11 4.84 -36.35
CA GLY A 328 -33.83 6.13 -36.46
C GLY A 328 -35.28 6.10 -35.97
N GLU A 329 -35.69 5.09 -35.21
CA GLU A 329 -37.03 5.02 -34.62
C GLU A 329 -37.10 5.88 -33.35
N HIS A 330 -37.11 7.19 -33.53
CA HIS A 330 -37.55 8.12 -32.50
C HIS A 330 -39.09 8.14 -32.44
N GLY A 331 -39.65 7.37 -31.49
CA GLY A 331 -40.91 7.72 -30.86
C GLY A 331 -40.70 9.00 -30.04
N THR A 332 -41.11 10.12 -30.61
CA THR A 332 -41.19 11.43 -29.95
C THR A 332 -42.30 11.40 -28.91
N LYS A 333 -41.97 11.62 -27.63
CA LYS A 333 -42.62 12.54 -26.67
C LYS A 333 -42.23 12.21 -25.23
N ASP A 334 -42.15 13.27 -24.44
CA ASP A 334 -42.11 13.31 -22.98
C ASP A 334 -40.82 12.86 -22.29
N TYR A 335 -39.82 13.76 -22.22
CA TYR A 335 -38.99 13.98 -21.00
C TYR A 335 -38.23 15.32 -21.04
N ARG A 336 -38.87 16.37 -21.59
CA ARG A 336 -38.41 17.78 -21.47
C ARG A 336 -39.43 18.59 -20.67
N GLN A 337 -39.69 18.20 -19.43
CA GLN A 337 -40.37 19.09 -18.47
C GLN A 337 -40.05 18.68 -17.04
N LYS A 338 -38.86 19.05 -16.55
CA LYS A 338 -38.49 19.25 -15.14
C LYS A 338 -36.97 19.48 -15.09
N ASN A 339 -36.55 20.75 -15.22
CA ASN A 339 -35.31 21.33 -14.70
C ASN A 339 -35.05 22.73 -15.27
N ILE A 340 -36.10 23.56 -15.26
CA ILE A 340 -35.96 25.02 -15.31
C ILE A 340 -36.91 25.49 -14.22
N ASP A 341 -36.42 25.67 -12.99
CA ASP A 341 -37.00 26.63 -12.04
C ASP A 341 -36.24 26.83 -10.71
N ASP A 342 -35.08 26.18 -10.46
CA ASP A 342 -34.31 26.46 -9.22
C ASP A 342 -33.06 27.33 -9.42
N ARG A 343 -33.05 28.22 -10.43
CA ARG A 343 -32.03 29.29 -10.58
C ARG A 343 -32.59 30.69 -10.27
N ARG A 344 -33.27 30.83 -9.14
CA ARG A 344 -33.55 32.14 -8.53
C ARG A 344 -33.51 32.05 -7.02
N PHE A 345 -32.33 32.01 -6.41
CA PHE A 345 -32.06 32.64 -5.12
C PHE A 345 -30.54 32.76 -4.92
N SER A 346 -29.97 33.82 -5.48
CA SER A 346 -28.65 34.34 -5.08
C SER A 346 -28.53 35.81 -5.47
N ARG A 347 -29.25 36.68 -4.75
CA ARG A 347 -28.92 38.09 -4.51
C ARG A 347 -29.59 38.53 -3.20
N LEU A 348 -28.83 38.44 -2.11
CA LEU A 348 -28.68 39.43 -1.05
C LEU A 348 -27.41 39.11 -0.27
#